data_AF-A0A7X8AZQ9-F1
#
_entry.id   AF-A0A7X8AZQ9-F1
#
_cell.length_a   1.000
_cell.length_b   1.000
_cell.length_c   1.000
_cell.angle_alpha   90.00
_cell.angle_beta   90.00
_cell.angle_gamma   90.00
#
_symmetry.space_group_name_H-M   'P 1'
#
loop_
_entity.id
_entity.type
_entity.pdbx_description
1 polymer ?
#
loop_
_entity_poly.entity_id
_entity_poly.type
_entity_poly.pdbx_seq_one_letter_code
_entity_poly.pdbx_strand_id
1 'polypeptide(L)'
;MKILRAPRMERCIGCHCCSLACARLVHRQLSWDTAGIRISSSGGLSTGFEARTCLACLPAPCAEACPTGAFAQRKGGGVVVKKDLCIRCGECARACPVDAVFLDPKGEPFVCIHCGRCVSFCPHDCLELAEVEKRGAADADGEESAS
;
A
#
# COMPACT_ATOMS: atom_id res chain seq x y z
N MET A 1 -2.77 -12.97 -8.93
CA MET A 1 -1.58 -12.43 -8.21
C MET A 1 -1.95 -12.19 -6.77
N LYS A 2 -1.00 -12.14 -5.84
CA LYS A 2 -1.33 -11.99 -4.41
C LYS A 2 -1.28 -10.53 -3.97
N ILE A 3 -2.31 -10.08 -3.26
CA ILE A 3 -2.34 -8.79 -2.57
C ILE A 3 -2.41 -9.02 -1.07
N LEU A 4 -1.75 -8.14 -0.33
CA LEU A 4 -1.90 -8.08 1.12
C LEU A 4 -3.28 -7.50 1.47
N ARG A 5 -4.00 -8.18 2.36
CA ARG A 5 -5.23 -7.70 2.99
C ARG A 5 -5.11 -7.73 4.50
N ALA A 6 -5.93 -6.91 5.16
CA ALA A 6 -6.04 -6.84 6.61
C ALA A 6 -7.49 -7.11 7.05
N PRO A 7 -7.99 -8.35 6.87
CA PRO A 7 -9.41 -8.66 7.11
C PRO A 7 -9.79 -8.71 8.59
N ARG A 8 -8.82 -8.88 9.50
CA ARG A 8 -9.05 -9.18 10.93
C ARG A 8 -8.49 -8.08 11.85
N MET A 9 -8.79 -6.83 11.52
CA MET A 9 -8.27 -5.67 12.26
C MET A 9 -8.89 -5.49 13.64
N GLU A 10 -10.04 -6.12 13.91
CA GLU A 10 -10.66 -6.21 15.24
C GLU A 10 -9.77 -6.92 16.27
N ARG A 11 -8.77 -7.70 15.83
CA ARG A 11 -7.79 -8.37 16.69
C ARG A 11 -6.51 -7.57 16.88
N CYS A 12 -6.35 -6.46 16.17
CA CYS A 12 -5.12 -5.69 16.19
C CYS A 12 -5.02 -4.93 17.52
N ILE A 13 -3.88 -5.09 18.20
CA ILE A 13 -3.58 -4.38 19.46
C ILE A 13 -2.59 -3.23 19.27
N GLY A 14 -2.22 -2.90 18.03
CA GLY A 14 -1.23 -1.85 17.76
C GLY A 14 0.19 -2.21 18.17
N CYS A 15 0.59 -3.49 18.14
CA CYS A 15 1.98 -3.89 18.46
C CYS A 15 3.00 -3.47 17.40
N HIS A 16 2.53 -3.12 16.19
CA HIS A 16 3.32 -2.68 15.05
C HIS A 16 4.44 -3.62 14.55
N CYS A 17 4.42 -4.89 14.95
CA CYS A 17 5.38 -5.89 14.46
C CYS A 17 5.39 -5.99 12.93
N CYS A 18 4.23 -5.83 12.28
CA CYS A 18 4.11 -5.79 10.83
C CYS A 18 4.86 -4.61 10.17
N SER A 19 4.75 -3.41 10.75
CA SER A 19 5.45 -2.20 10.29
C SER A 19 6.95 -2.32 10.47
N LEU A 20 7.41 -2.76 11.65
CA LEU A 20 8.83 -2.94 11.94
C LEU A 20 9.46 -4.04 11.07
N ALA A 21 8.77 -5.17 10.89
CA ALA A 21 9.22 -6.23 9.99
C ALA A 21 9.33 -5.74 8.54
N CYS A 22 8.38 -4.91 8.09
CA CYS A 22 8.42 -4.32 6.76
C CYS A 22 9.62 -3.39 6.59
N ALA A 23 9.78 -2.40 7.47
CA ALA A 23 10.91 -1.48 7.44
C ALA A 23 12.25 -2.24 7.42
N ARG A 24 12.43 -3.17 8.37
CA ARG A 24 13.70 -3.87 8.57
C ARG A 24 14.02 -4.89 7.49
N LEU A 25 13.06 -5.72 7.08
CA LEU A 25 13.31 -6.87 6.22
C LEU A 25 13.06 -6.57 4.73
N VAL A 26 12.18 -5.62 4.42
CA VAL A 26 11.84 -5.25 3.04
C VAL A 26 12.62 -4.03 2.61
N HIS A 27 12.56 -2.96 3.41
CA HIS A 27 13.20 -1.67 3.07
C HIS A 27 14.62 -1.53 3.62
N ARG A 28 15.09 -2.50 4.43
CA ARG A 28 16.41 -2.54 5.07
C ARG A 28 16.74 -1.30 5.92
N GLN A 29 15.71 -0.65 6.46
CA GLN A 29 15.83 0.52 7.33
C GLN A 29 15.09 0.24 8.65
N LEU A 30 15.58 0.76 9.78
CA LEU A 30 14.91 0.63 11.08
C LEU A 30 14.26 1.96 11.45
N SER A 31 13.34 2.41 10.60
CA SER A 31 12.53 3.60 10.86
C SER A 31 11.07 3.31 10.56
N TRP A 32 10.20 3.80 11.44
CA TRP A 32 8.75 3.77 11.31
C TRP A 32 8.29 4.38 9.99
N ASP A 33 8.97 5.43 9.52
CA ASP A 33 8.55 6.16 8.34
C ASP A 33 8.75 5.37 7.04
N THR A 34 9.64 4.39 7.09
CA THR A 34 10.11 3.62 5.92
C THR A 34 9.32 2.33 5.69
N ALA A 35 8.33 2.03 6.54
CA ALA A 35 7.47 0.87 6.37
C ALA A 35 6.41 1.12 5.29
N GLY A 36 6.20 0.14 4.41
CA GLY A 36 5.09 0.15 3.44
C GLY A 36 3.73 -0.20 4.03
N ILE A 37 3.66 -0.59 5.32
CA ILE A 37 2.42 -0.82 6.08
C ILE A 37 2.52 -0.04 7.39
N ARG A 38 1.47 0.72 7.71
CA ARG A 38 1.36 1.43 9.00
C ARG A 38 0.07 1.06 9.71
N ILE A 39 0.14 0.98 11.03
CA ILE A 39 -1.02 0.81 11.87
C ILE A 39 -1.31 2.16 12.52
N SER A 40 -2.53 2.64 12.41
CA SER A 40 -3.01 3.86 13.07
C SER A 40 -4.21 3.53 13.95
N SER A 41 -4.40 4.30 15.02
CA SER A 41 -5.65 4.26 15.78
C SER A 41 -6.75 4.95 14.97
N SER A 42 -7.94 4.36 14.95
CA SER A 42 -9.09 4.88 14.22
C SER A 42 -9.76 6.08 14.91
N GLY A 43 -9.29 6.48 16.11
CA GLY A 43 -9.87 7.56 16.91
C GLY A 43 -9.65 7.39 18.41
N GLY A 44 -8.40 7.53 18.88
CA GLY A 44 -8.04 7.28 20.29
C GLY A 44 -7.89 5.78 20.62
N LEU A 45 -7.50 5.46 21.85
CA LEU A 45 -7.10 4.08 22.20
C LEU A 45 -8.28 3.09 22.25
N SER A 46 -9.52 3.58 22.38
CA SER A 46 -10.73 2.78 22.56
C SER A 46 -11.42 2.36 21.25
N THR A 47 -11.06 2.94 20.11
CA THR A 47 -11.77 2.73 18.82
C THR A 47 -11.11 1.70 17.90
N GLY A 48 -10.04 1.06 18.38
CA GLY A 48 -9.30 0.04 17.62
C GLY A 48 -8.27 0.62 16.66
N PHE A 49 -7.75 -0.26 15.81
CA PHE A 49 -6.65 0.05 14.90
C PHE A 49 -7.01 -0.28 13.46
N GLU A 50 -6.51 0.53 12.53
CA GLU A 50 -6.59 0.32 11.10
C GLU A 50 -5.21 0.07 10.51
N ALA A 51 -5.14 -0.74 9.45
CA ALA A 51 -3.91 -1.01 8.72
C ALA A 51 -3.91 -0.24 7.40
N ARG A 52 -3.09 0.82 7.32
CA ARG A 52 -2.86 1.57 6.10
C ARG A 52 -1.87 0.83 5.22
N THR A 53 -2.38 0.33 4.09
CA THR A 53 -1.64 -0.43 3.09
C THR A 53 -2.08 -0.04 1.69
N CYS A 54 -1.27 -0.33 0.67
CA CYS A 54 -1.68 -0.15 -0.71
C CYS A 54 -2.92 -1.01 -0.99
N LEU A 55 -3.96 -0.42 -1.58
CA LEU A 55 -5.18 -1.15 -1.98
C LEU A 55 -5.13 -1.71 -3.40
N ALA A 56 -3.98 -1.63 -4.07
CA ALA A 56 -3.82 -2.15 -5.43
C ALA A 56 -4.80 -1.57 -6.46
N CYS A 57 -5.06 -0.25 -6.41
CA CYS A 57 -5.98 0.44 -7.31
C CYS A 57 -5.69 0.18 -8.80
N LEU A 58 -6.75 0.14 -9.61
CA LEU A 58 -6.72 0.02 -11.07
C LEU A 58 -7.82 0.91 -11.67
N PRO A 59 -7.48 2.04 -12.33
CA PRO A 59 -6.14 2.61 -12.49
C PRO A 59 -5.51 3.08 -11.17
N ALA A 60 -4.17 3.19 -11.13
CA ALA A 60 -3.44 3.61 -9.94
C ALA A 60 -3.14 5.12 -9.97
N PRO A 61 -3.85 5.96 -9.19
CA PRO A 61 -3.70 7.43 -9.27
C PRO A 61 -2.28 7.89 -8.89
N CYS A 62 -1.63 7.20 -7.95
CA CYS A 62 -0.26 7.50 -7.56
C CYS A 62 0.79 7.20 -8.64
N ALA A 63 0.49 6.31 -9.59
CA ALA A 63 1.35 6.05 -10.75
C ALA A 63 1.14 7.11 -11.83
N GLU A 64 -0.11 7.49 -12.10
CA GLU A 64 -0.45 8.54 -13.07
C GLU A 64 0.09 9.92 -12.66
N ALA A 65 0.04 10.23 -11.37
CA ALA A 65 0.56 11.49 -10.84
C ALA A 65 2.11 11.58 -10.87
N CYS A 66 2.83 10.52 -11.21
CA CYS A 66 4.29 10.51 -11.16
C CYS A 66 4.91 11.05 -12.45
N PRO A 67 5.51 12.26 -12.44
CA PRO A 67 5.99 12.89 -13.68
C PRO A 67 7.22 12.20 -14.29
N THR A 68 7.99 11.46 -13.49
CA THR A 68 9.21 10.77 -13.93
C THR A 68 9.00 9.29 -14.25
N GLY A 69 7.79 8.76 -14.03
CA GLY A 69 7.52 7.32 -14.14
C GLY A 69 8.24 6.46 -13.08
N ALA A 70 8.67 7.08 -11.96
CA ALA A 70 9.24 6.35 -10.83
C ALA A 70 8.22 5.44 -10.16
N PHE A 71 6.96 5.86 -10.04
CA PHE A 71 5.85 4.98 -9.70
C PHE A 71 5.26 4.37 -10.97
N ALA A 72 5.16 3.05 -10.99
CA ALA A 72 4.55 2.32 -12.09
C ALA A 72 3.55 1.29 -11.55
N GLN A 73 2.45 1.10 -12.26
CA GLN A 73 1.48 0.08 -11.90
C GLN A 73 2.03 -1.32 -12.16
N ARG A 74 1.87 -2.22 -11.19
CA ARG A 74 2.29 -3.62 -11.31
C ARG A 74 1.24 -4.42 -12.07
N LYS A 75 1.67 -5.25 -13.03
CA LYS A 75 0.80 -6.28 -13.63
C LYS A 75 0.29 -7.20 -12.52
N GLY A 76 -1.01 -7.18 -12.24
CA GLY A 76 -1.64 -7.98 -11.18
C GLY A 76 -1.99 -7.23 -9.88
N GLY A 77 -1.92 -5.91 -9.88
CA GLY A 77 -2.35 -5.06 -8.77
C GLY A 77 -1.20 -4.55 -7.91
N GLY A 78 -1.34 -3.31 -7.43
CA GLY A 78 -0.32 -2.60 -6.68
C GLY A 78 0.59 -1.75 -7.56
N VAL A 79 1.62 -1.19 -6.93
CA VAL A 79 2.59 -0.30 -7.57
C VAL A 79 4.01 -0.74 -7.27
N VAL A 80 4.93 -0.38 -8.15
CA VAL A 80 6.38 -0.56 -7.99
C VAL A 80 7.03 0.81 -8.03
N VAL A 81 8.03 1.01 -7.18
CA VAL A 81 8.78 2.26 -7.07
C VAL A 81 10.20 2.04 -7.58
N LYS A 82 10.56 2.75 -8.66
CA LYS A 82 11.92 2.84 -9.20
C LYS A 82 12.63 4.03 -8.54
N LYS A 83 13.35 3.75 -7.46
CA LYS A 83 14.00 4.78 -6.63
C LYS A 83 14.96 5.67 -7.41
N ASP A 84 15.65 5.12 -8.41
CA ASP A 84 16.63 5.84 -9.23
C ASP A 84 16.00 6.96 -10.09
N LEU A 85 14.71 6.88 -10.38
CA LEU A 85 13.97 7.89 -11.15
C LEU A 85 13.21 8.88 -10.26
N CYS A 86 13.23 8.68 -8.93
CA CYS A 86 12.43 9.47 -8.01
C CYS A 86 13.10 10.81 -7.71
N ILE A 87 12.44 11.91 -8.10
CA ILE A 87 12.85 13.28 -7.79
C ILE A 87 12.29 13.80 -6.46
N ARG A 88 11.63 12.94 -5.67
CA ARG A 88 11.10 13.26 -4.33
C ARG A 88 10.09 14.42 -4.30
N CYS A 89 9.28 14.57 -5.35
CA CYS A 89 8.26 15.62 -5.44
C CYS A 89 7.01 15.40 -4.57
N GLY A 90 6.81 14.18 -4.05
CA GLY A 90 5.69 13.85 -3.18
C GLY A 90 4.30 13.77 -3.84
N GLU A 91 4.19 13.94 -5.16
CA GLU A 91 2.89 13.86 -5.87
C GLU A 91 2.20 12.50 -5.69
N CYS A 92 2.98 11.41 -5.68
CA CYS A 92 2.45 10.07 -5.43
C CYS A 92 1.75 9.92 -4.07
N ALA A 93 2.22 10.64 -3.04
CA ALA A 93 1.60 10.64 -1.72
C ALA A 93 0.30 11.44 -1.73
N ARG A 94 0.31 12.64 -2.32
CA ARG A 94 -0.88 13.49 -2.47
C ARG A 94 -1.99 12.86 -3.30
N ALA A 95 -1.62 12.07 -4.31
CA ALA A 95 -2.58 11.38 -5.18
C ALA A 95 -3.16 10.10 -4.57
N CYS A 96 -2.66 9.62 -3.42
CA CYS A 96 -3.13 8.38 -2.83
C CYS A 96 -4.41 8.63 -2.00
N PRO A 97 -5.59 8.09 -2.38
CA PRO A 97 -6.85 8.38 -1.69
C PRO A 97 -6.95 7.78 -0.29
N VAL A 98 -6.01 6.90 0.08
CA VAL A 98 -6.01 6.16 1.35
C VAL A 98 -4.71 6.36 2.14
N ASP A 99 -3.91 7.36 1.77
CA ASP A 99 -2.65 7.70 2.44
C ASP A 99 -1.71 6.50 2.64
N ALA A 100 -1.67 5.58 1.67
CA ALA A 100 -0.85 4.37 1.74
C ALA A 100 0.59 4.59 1.24
N VAL A 101 0.89 5.78 0.70
CA VAL A 101 2.22 6.17 0.25
C VAL A 101 2.81 7.11 1.28
N PHE A 102 3.92 6.68 1.85
CA PHE A 102 4.58 7.32 2.96
C PHE A 102 5.90 7.94 2.53
N LEU A 103 6.18 9.16 2.94
CA LEU A 103 7.45 9.82 2.67
C LEU A 103 8.33 9.77 3.91
N ASP A 104 9.59 9.41 3.74
CA ASP A 104 10.59 9.57 4.81
C ASP A 104 10.99 11.05 4.96
N PRO A 105 11.79 11.40 6.00
CA PRO A 105 12.26 12.78 6.18
C PRO A 105 13.08 13.35 5.01
N LYS A 106 13.56 12.50 4.09
CA LYS A 106 14.32 12.91 2.88
C LYS A 106 13.41 13.08 1.66
N GLY A 107 12.11 12.81 1.79
CA GLY A 107 11.11 12.85 0.71
C GLY A 107 11.07 11.59 -0.15
N GLU A 108 11.72 10.50 0.26
CA GLU A 108 11.70 9.22 -0.44
C GLU A 108 10.40 8.47 -0.16
N PRO A 109 9.69 7.96 -1.18
CA PRO A 109 8.41 7.29 -1.00
C PRO A 109 8.54 5.78 -0.68
N PHE A 110 7.70 5.33 0.25
CA PHE A 110 7.55 3.95 0.71
C PHE A 110 6.08 3.54 0.63
N VAL A 111 5.82 2.36 0.08
CA VAL A 111 4.46 1.84 -0.16
C VAL A 111 4.47 0.33 -0.05
N CYS A 112 3.35 -0.28 0.35
CA CYS A 112 3.23 -1.73 0.37
C CYS A 112 3.42 -2.30 -1.04
N ILE A 113 4.41 -3.19 -1.19
CA ILE A 113 4.67 -3.90 -2.46
C ILE A 113 4.00 -5.29 -2.53
N HIS A 114 3.09 -5.58 -1.59
CA HIS A 114 2.37 -6.85 -1.45
C HIS A 114 3.29 -8.10 -1.37
N CYS A 115 4.44 -7.98 -0.70
CA CYS A 115 5.36 -9.11 -0.49
C CYS A 115 4.88 -10.08 0.60
N GLY A 116 3.93 -9.67 1.45
CA GLY A 116 3.36 -10.48 2.52
C GLY A 116 4.29 -10.79 3.69
N ARG A 117 5.51 -10.22 3.74
CA ARG A 117 6.45 -10.46 4.83
C ARG A 117 5.87 -10.12 6.20
N CYS A 118 4.99 -9.12 6.29
CA CYS A 118 4.32 -8.73 7.52
C CYS A 118 3.35 -9.79 8.07
N VAL A 119 2.84 -10.71 7.25
CA VAL A 119 1.86 -11.74 7.67
C VAL A 119 2.45 -12.64 8.74
N SER A 120 3.67 -13.15 8.53
CA SER A 120 4.34 -14.04 9.49
C SER A 120 4.78 -13.34 10.80
N PHE A 121 4.68 -12.02 10.87
CA PHE A 121 5.07 -11.23 12.05
C PHE A 121 3.86 -10.63 12.77
N CYS A 122 2.63 -10.92 12.33
CA CYS A 122 1.44 -10.52 13.04
C CYS A 122 1.06 -11.61 14.05
N PRO A 123 1.29 -11.43 15.36
CA PRO A 123 0.98 -12.47 16.36
C PRO A 123 -0.53 -12.69 16.56
N HIS A 124 -1.37 -11.84 15.98
CA HIS A 124 -2.84 -11.88 16.09
C HIS A 124 -3.52 -12.25 14.77
N ASP A 125 -2.74 -12.66 13.76
CA ASP A 125 -3.22 -13.07 12.43
C ASP A 125 -4.14 -12.04 11.74
N CYS A 126 -3.93 -10.74 11.97
CA CYS A 126 -4.74 -9.66 11.38
C CYS A 126 -4.60 -9.56 9.85
N LEU A 127 -3.51 -10.08 9.29
CA LEU A 127 -3.08 -9.87 7.90
C LEU A 127 -3.07 -11.19 7.12
N GLU A 128 -3.31 -11.12 5.82
CA GLU A 128 -3.18 -12.28 4.92
C GLU A 128 -2.83 -11.87 3.49
N LEU A 129 -2.30 -12.82 2.71
CA LEU A 129 -2.13 -12.66 1.27
C LEU A 129 -3.31 -13.34 0.55
N ALA A 130 -4.18 -12.52 -0.06
CA ALA A 130 -5.31 -12.99 -0.84
C ALA A 130 -4.95 -13.05 -2.34
N GLU A 131 -5.48 -14.05 -3.04
CA GLU A 131 -5.37 -14.10 -4.49
C GLU A 131 -6.39 -13.16 -5.13
N VAL A 132 -5.94 -12.35 -6.09
CA VAL A 132 -6.79 -11.53 -6.94
C VAL A 132 -6.79 -12.16 -8.33
N GLU A 133 -7.99 -12.53 -8.77
CA GLU A 133 -8.25 -12.87 -10.16
C GLU A 133 -8.02 -11.63 -11.03
N LYS A 134 -7.57 -11.83 -12.27
CA LYS A 134 -7.35 -10.72 -13.21
C LYS A 134 -8.71 -10.05 -13.48
N ARG A 135 -8.97 -8.88 -12.88
CA ARG A 135 -9.99 -7.96 -13.43
C ARG A 135 -9.41 -7.48 -14.76
N GLY A 136 -9.84 -8.11 -15.86
CA GLY A 136 -9.45 -7.73 -17.21
C GLY A 136 -9.84 -6.29 -17.49
N ALA A 137 -9.05 -5.61 -18.29
CA ALA A 137 -9.38 -4.34 -18.91
C ALA A 137 -10.60 -4.52 -19.83
N ALA A 138 -11.81 -4.43 -19.28
CA ALA A 138 -13.06 -4.64 -20.01
C ALA A 138 -14.20 -3.70 -19.54
N ASP A 139 -13.87 -2.54 -18.99
CA ASP A 139 -14.86 -1.49 -18.70
C ASP A 139 -14.41 -0.16 -19.34
N ALA A 140 -14.01 -0.23 -20.62
CA ALA A 140 -13.69 0.93 -21.44
C ALA A 140 -14.23 0.72 -22.86
N ASP A 141 -15.56 0.62 -22.99
CA ASP A 141 -16.27 0.91 -24.23
C ASP A 141 -17.66 1.46 -23.88
N GLY A 142 -17.87 2.73 -24.25
CA GLY A 142 -19.06 3.18 -24.97
C GLY A 142 -20.43 3.06 -24.28
N GLU A 143 -20.90 4.19 -23.80
CA GLU A 143 -22.30 4.54 -23.77
C GLU A 143 -22.91 4.46 -25.19
N GLU A 144 -24.01 3.72 -25.38
CA GLU A 144 -24.99 4.08 -26.41
C GLU A 144 -26.40 3.53 -26.12
N SER A 145 -27.31 4.50 -26.12
CA SER A 145 -28.77 4.51 -26.17
C SER A 145 -29.53 3.39 -26.89
N ALA A 146 -30.79 3.26 -26.44
CA ALA A 146 -31.98 2.92 -27.23
C ALA A 146 -32.18 1.46 -27.67
N SER A 147 -33.12 0.78 -27.01
CA SER A 147 -34.45 0.44 -27.58
C SER A 147 -35.38 -0.09 -26.48
#